data_AF-A0A545V911-F1
#
_entry.id   AF-A0A545V911-F1
#
_cell.length_a   1.000
_cell.length_b   1.000
_cell.length_c   1.000
_cell.angle_alpha   90.00
_cell.angle_beta   90.00
_cell.angle_gamma   90.00
#
_symmetry.space_group_name_H-M   'P 1'
#
loop_
_entity.id
_entity.type
_entity.pdbx_description
1 polymer ?
#
loop_
_entity_poly.entity_id
_entity_poly.type
_entity_poly.pdbx_seq_one_letter_code
_entity_poly.pdbx_strand_id
1 'polypeptide(L)'
;MLLIVPGGIIALMIPFYLRTALRSSQHVRSGRLLWAKLGVGLILAVIQSSCLAVWHNASLFGSYYSLAASACSLLASVGILVILYICHTYPFQPSSFLSVLLSLTIVFDINTARSLYRRNGLENIYALQSCVIMLKFAMVILEEVPKRTLLRVERSHISVSPEDIAGFWNRATFTWLIPLLKIGFVKELSLRDLPEIGKQLDCVRYLDDFFLRWENSSLALARVLVQTLFGQLAKVIVPRLAFVLLRSSQPFLLLLIVQGVKAGGVNRDISWALILCTACVFAGITVQTPVSRALQAHYHFRVVTIVRGILITAIYEKMQKLDHEDLSNAAAVTLMTTDTTGVENVISLTYQVWSFPLQVGLGIWSLHTFVGPASFLMLLPGCCNYPREYLTRISIIY
;
A
#
# COMPACT_ATOMS: atom_id res chain seq x y z
N MET A 1 19.16 -6.50 15.36
CA MET A 1 18.63 -5.12 15.28
C MET A 1 17.46 -5.02 14.30
N LEU A 2 17.65 -5.28 13.00
CA LEU A 2 16.60 -5.14 11.95
C LEU A 2 15.31 -5.96 12.20
N LEU A 3 15.40 -7.06 12.94
CA LEU A 3 14.27 -7.96 13.24
C LEU A 3 13.43 -7.55 14.46
N ILE A 4 13.92 -6.61 15.28
CA ILE A 4 13.22 -6.18 16.51
C ILE A 4 12.06 -5.23 16.14
N VAL A 5 12.28 -4.37 15.14
CA VAL A 5 11.30 -3.36 14.71
C VAL A 5 9.99 -4.00 14.22
N PRO A 6 10.00 -5.01 13.32
CA PRO A 6 8.76 -5.70 12.93
C PRO A 6 8.04 -6.36 14.10
N GLY A 7 8.77 -6.94 15.06
CA GLY A 7 8.17 -7.56 16.25
C GLY A 7 7.47 -6.56 17.15
N GLY A 8 8.07 -5.39 17.39
CA GLY A 8 7.42 -4.30 18.11
C GLY A 8 6.16 -3.78 17.42
N ILE A 9 6.20 -3.65 16.09
CA ILE A 9 5.04 -3.21 15.30
C ILE A 9 3.88 -4.23 15.40
N ILE A 10 4.18 -5.53 15.33
CA ILE A 10 3.16 -6.58 15.50
C ILE A 10 2.56 -6.51 16.90
N ALA A 11 3.40 -6.44 17.93
CA ALA A 11 2.96 -6.38 19.32
C ALA A 11 2.01 -5.19 19.58
N LEU A 12 2.32 -4.03 19.00
CA LEU A 12 1.49 -2.82 19.13
C LEU A 12 0.14 -2.93 18.38
N MET A 13 0.08 -3.73 17.31
CA MET A 13 -1.14 -3.92 16.52
C MET A 13 -2.09 -4.99 17.08
N ILE A 14 -1.60 -5.97 17.83
CA ILE A 14 -2.43 -7.02 18.48
C ILE A 14 -3.65 -6.44 19.24
N PRO A 15 -3.53 -5.43 20.14
CA PRO A 15 -4.69 -4.93 20.89
C PRO A 15 -5.74 -4.28 19.98
N PHE A 16 -5.33 -3.65 18.87
CA PHE A 16 -6.25 -3.09 17.88
C PHE A 16 -7.08 -4.20 17.19
N TYR A 17 -6.41 -5.28 16.78
CA TYR A 17 -7.10 -6.42 16.18
C TYR A 17 -8.00 -7.15 17.18
N LEU A 18 -7.57 -7.27 18.44
CA LEU A 18 -8.38 -7.90 19.49
C LEU A 18 -9.63 -7.07 19.80
N ARG A 19 -9.52 -5.74 19.87
CA ARG A 19 -10.66 -4.83 20.03
C ARG A 19 -11.65 -4.95 18.85
N THR A 20 -11.13 -5.13 17.65
CA THR A 20 -11.96 -5.34 16.44
C THR A 20 -12.70 -6.68 16.50
N ALA A 21 -12.03 -7.74 16.97
CA ALA A 21 -12.61 -9.06 17.18
C ALA A 21 -13.75 -9.03 18.22
N LEU A 22 -13.56 -8.31 19.32
CA LEU A 22 -14.55 -8.17 20.40
C LEU A 22 -15.81 -7.41 19.95
N ARG A 23 -15.71 -6.53 18.95
CA ARG A 23 -16.81 -5.69 18.46
C ARG A 23 -17.53 -6.26 17.24
N SER A 24 -16.97 -7.27 16.59
CA SER A 24 -17.46 -7.76 15.30
C SER A 24 -18.10 -9.15 15.45
N SER A 25 -19.18 -9.40 14.72
CA SER A 25 -19.74 -10.74 14.57
C SER A 25 -18.86 -11.62 13.67
N GLN A 26 -18.95 -12.93 13.81
CA GLN A 26 -18.21 -13.90 12.98
C GLN A 26 -18.92 -14.09 11.63
N HIS A 27 -18.20 -13.85 10.53
CA HIS A 27 -18.77 -13.86 9.18
C HIS A 27 -18.30 -15.04 8.30
N VAL A 28 -17.24 -15.75 8.69
CA VAL A 28 -16.60 -16.78 7.85
C VAL A 28 -16.64 -18.14 8.55
N ARG A 29 -16.98 -19.22 7.83
CA ARG A 29 -16.94 -20.59 8.37
C ARG A 29 -15.49 -21.10 8.41
N SER A 30 -15.15 -21.86 9.44
CA SER A 30 -13.87 -22.59 9.52
C SER A 30 -13.79 -23.62 8.38
N GLY A 31 -12.92 -23.37 7.39
CA GLY A 31 -12.67 -24.30 6.29
C GLY A 31 -11.20 -24.69 6.17
N ARG A 32 -10.88 -25.50 5.15
CA ARG A 32 -9.51 -26.02 4.91
C ARG A 32 -8.45 -24.91 4.82
N LEU A 33 -8.81 -23.73 4.31
CA LEU A 33 -7.92 -22.57 4.20
C LEU A 33 -7.53 -22.00 5.58
N LEU A 34 -8.44 -22.00 6.56
CA LEU A 34 -8.12 -21.57 7.93
C LEU A 34 -7.07 -22.51 8.53
N TRP A 35 -7.32 -23.82 8.44
CA TRP A 35 -6.41 -24.84 8.97
C TRP A 35 -5.04 -24.82 8.29
N ALA A 36 -4.99 -24.60 6.97
CA ALA A 36 -3.73 -24.41 6.26
C ALA A 36 -2.96 -23.17 6.76
N LYS A 37 -3.63 -22.04 6.96
CA LYS A 37 -3.01 -20.80 7.49
C LYS A 37 -2.49 -21.00 8.91
N LEU A 38 -3.29 -21.59 9.78
CA LEU A 38 -2.91 -21.88 11.16
C LEU A 38 -1.78 -22.91 11.22
N GLY A 39 -1.81 -23.94 10.37
CA GLY A 39 -0.75 -24.94 10.26
C GLY A 39 0.59 -24.31 9.87
N VAL A 40 0.61 -23.52 8.80
CA VAL A 40 1.83 -22.79 8.37
C VAL A 40 2.32 -21.82 9.46
N GLY A 41 1.41 -21.08 10.10
CA GLY A 41 1.77 -20.19 11.20
C GLY A 41 2.32 -20.91 12.43
N LEU A 42 1.80 -22.11 12.74
CA LEU A 42 2.26 -22.92 13.87
C LEU A 42 3.64 -23.51 13.59
N ILE A 43 3.87 -24.02 12.38
CA ILE A 43 5.20 -24.46 11.94
C ILE A 43 6.19 -23.29 12.02
N LEU A 44 5.79 -22.09 11.59
CA LEU A 44 6.63 -20.89 11.71
C LEU A 44 7.02 -20.60 13.17
N ALA A 45 6.07 -20.69 14.11
CA ALA A 45 6.34 -20.50 15.53
C ALA A 45 7.30 -21.57 16.10
N VAL A 46 7.13 -22.84 15.69
CA VAL A 46 8.00 -23.95 16.10
C VAL A 46 9.43 -23.78 15.59
N ILE A 47 9.60 -23.31 14.34
CA ILE A 47 10.94 -23.04 13.80
C ILE A 47 11.57 -21.84 14.51
N GLN A 48 10.80 -20.80 14.83
CA GLN A 48 11.29 -19.64 15.59
C GLN A 48 11.67 -19.99 17.03
N SER A 49 10.94 -20.89 17.69
CA SER A 49 11.31 -21.39 19.02
C SER A 49 12.58 -22.24 18.96
N SER A 50 12.75 -23.03 17.90
CA SER A 50 13.97 -23.80 17.65
C SER A 50 15.18 -22.88 17.42
N CYS A 51 15.02 -21.81 16.64
CA CYS A 51 16.03 -20.76 16.48
C CYS A 51 16.42 -20.15 17.83
N LEU A 52 15.44 -19.81 18.68
CA LEU A 52 15.70 -19.25 20.00
C LEU A 52 16.50 -20.22 20.88
N ALA A 53 16.18 -21.51 20.87
CA ALA A 53 16.90 -22.53 21.63
C ALA A 53 18.37 -22.67 21.15
N VAL A 54 18.59 -22.67 19.83
CA VAL A 54 19.94 -22.73 19.26
C VAL A 54 20.74 -21.47 19.60
N TRP A 55 20.13 -20.29 19.51
CA TRP A 55 20.77 -19.03 19.91
C TRP A 55 21.05 -18.95 21.41
N HIS A 56 20.19 -19.52 22.24
CA HIS A 56 20.43 -19.62 23.68
C HIS A 56 21.70 -20.45 23.96
N ASN A 57 21.85 -21.61 23.31
CA ASN A 57 23.05 -22.44 23.48
C ASN A 57 24.31 -21.77 22.91
N ALA A 58 24.18 -21.03 21.81
CA ALA A 58 25.28 -20.24 21.24
C ALA A 58 25.63 -18.98 22.08
N SER A 59 24.69 -18.48 22.90
CA SER A 59 24.86 -17.25 23.68
C SER A 59 25.86 -17.38 24.84
N LEU A 60 26.23 -18.62 25.21
CA LEU A 60 27.35 -18.91 26.10
C LEU A 60 28.69 -18.32 25.59
N PHE A 61 28.76 -17.90 24.31
CA PHE A 61 29.91 -17.26 23.68
C PHE A 61 29.73 -15.76 23.33
N GLY A 62 28.74 -15.06 23.91
CA GLY A 62 28.81 -13.60 24.07
C GLY A 62 28.06 -12.69 23.07
N SER A 63 26.83 -13.02 22.64
CA SER A 63 26.02 -12.07 21.84
C SER A 63 24.55 -11.92 22.28
N TYR A 64 24.32 -11.16 23.36
CA TYR A 64 22.99 -10.85 23.92
C TYR A 64 21.98 -10.28 22.89
N TYR A 65 22.46 -9.54 21.89
CA TYR A 65 21.60 -8.91 20.88
C TYR A 65 20.92 -9.93 19.93
N SER A 66 21.56 -11.06 19.67
CA SER A 66 21.03 -12.12 18.80
C SER A 66 19.92 -12.92 19.49
N LEU A 67 20.08 -13.16 20.79
CA LEU A 67 19.08 -13.79 21.65
C LEU A 67 17.83 -12.92 21.76
N ALA A 68 18.01 -11.63 22.06
CA ALA A 68 16.90 -10.67 22.13
C ALA A 68 16.13 -10.58 20.79
N ALA A 69 16.83 -10.55 19.66
CA ALA A 69 16.20 -10.54 18.34
C ALA A 69 15.38 -11.81 18.06
N SER A 70 15.88 -12.98 18.48
CA SER A 70 15.18 -14.27 18.33
C SER A 70 13.96 -14.38 19.25
N ALA A 71 14.03 -13.80 20.45
CA ALA A 71 12.88 -13.71 21.34
C ALA A 71 11.79 -12.81 20.75
N CYS A 72 12.18 -11.66 20.17
CA CYS A 72 11.24 -10.78 19.46
C CYS A 72 10.63 -11.44 18.22
N SER A 73 11.37 -12.26 17.47
CA SER A 73 10.84 -12.95 16.29
C SER A 73 9.89 -14.09 16.66
N LEU A 74 10.14 -14.78 17.78
CA LEU A 74 9.20 -15.72 18.38
C LEU A 74 7.91 -15.00 18.80
N LEU A 75 8.02 -13.89 19.54
CA LEU A 75 6.86 -13.08 19.94
C LEU A 75 6.05 -12.61 18.72
N ALA A 76 6.74 -12.16 17.67
CA ALA A 76 6.13 -11.80 16.40
C ALA A 76 5.37 -12.98 15.78
N SER A 77 5.94 -14.19 15.74
CA SER A 77 5.29 -15.37 15.15
C SER A 77 3.99 -15.76 15.87
N VAL A 78 3.96 -15.63 17.20
CA VAL A 78 2.76 -15.83 18.01
C VAL A 78 1.73 -14.73 17.74
N GLY A 79 2.17 -13.46 17.69
CA GLY A 79 1.30 -12.35 17.33
C GLY A 79 0.69 -12.49 15.94
N ILE A 80 1.47 -12.97 14.97
CA ILE A 80 1.05 -13.29 13.61
C ILE A 80 -0.05 -14.36 13.61
N LEU A 81 0.10 -15.43 14.40
CA LEU A 81 -0.94 -16.47 14.55
C LEU A 81 -2.26 -15.91 15.08
N VAL A 82 -2.19 -15.04 16.11
CA VAL A 82 -3.38 -14.39 16.68
C VAL A 82 -4.06 -13.50 15.65
N ILE A 83 -3.29 -12.63 14.98
CA ILE A 83 -3.81 -11.73 13.94
C ILE A 83 -4.39 -12.54 12.77
N LEU A 84 -3.72 -13.61 12.32
CA LEU A 84 -4.23 -14.51 11.28
C LEU A 84 -5.60 -15.08 11.64
N TYR A 85 -5.75 -15.60 12.86
CA TYR A 85 -7.00 -16.21 13.31
C TYR A 85 -8.13 -15.17 13.34
N ILE A 86 -7.88 -14.00 13.92
CA ILE A 86 -8.83 -12.90 13.98
C ILE A 86 -9.22 -12.45 12.56
N CYS A 87 -8.23 -12.18 11.71
CA CYS A 87 -8.47 -11.73 10.33
C CYS A 87 -9.11 -12.80 9.44
N HIS A 88 -8.97 -14.08 9.77
CA HIS A 88 -9.69 -15.13 9.05
C HIS A 88 -11.16 -15.16 9.43
N THR A 89 -11.47 -15.03 10.73
CA THR A 89 -12.79 -15.34 11.31
C THR A 89 -13.77 -14.17 11.27
N TYR A 90 -13.29 -12.94 11.50
CA TYR A 90 -14.14 -11.77 11.67
C TYR A 90 -14.34 -10.95 10.39
N PRO A 91 -13.28 -10.42 9.73
CA PRO A 91 -13.45 -9.61 8.53
C PRO A 91 -13.56 -10.46 7.24
N PHE A 92 -14.35 -9.95 6.30
CA PHE A 92 -14.41 -10.43 4.92
C PHE A 92 -13.06 -10.27 4.20
N GLN A 93 -12.36 -9.18 4.52
CA GLN A 93 -11.08 -8.83 3.89
C GLN A 93 -9.90 -9.50 4.59
N PRO A 94 -8.99 -10.14 3.83
CA PRO A 94 -7.68 -10.52 4.35
C PRO A 94 -6.89 -9.28 4.80
N SER A 95 -5.99 -9.46 5.77
CA SER A 95 -5.28 -8.34 6.39
C SER A 95 -4.26 -7.74 5.44
N SER A 96 -4.52 -6.53 4.94
CA SER A 96 -3.54 -5.81 4.12
C SER A 96 -2.26 -5.48 4.89
N PHE A 97 -2.39 -5.25 6.20
CA PHE A 97 -1.26 -5.03 7.09
C PHE A 97 -0.35 -6.26 7.16
N LEU A 98 -0.93 -7.46 7.31
CA LEU A 98 -0.16 -8.70 7.45
C LEU A 98 0.56 -9.05 6.13
N SER A 99 -0.12 -8.98 4.98
CA SER A 99 0.51 -9.19 3.66
C SER A 99 1.71 -8.26 3.44
N VAL A 100 1.56 -6.95 3.72
CA VAL A 100 2.64 -5.97 3.52
C VAL A 100 3.78 -6.19 4.49
N LEU A 101 3.47 -6.40 5.77
CA LEU A 101 4.48 -6.58 6.80
C LEU A 101 5.29 -7.87 6.58
N LEU A 102 4.63 -9.00 6.29
CA LEU A 102 5.31 -10.25 6.01
C LEU A 102 6.23 -10.10 4.80
N SER A 103 5.76 -9.49 3.72
CA SER A 103 6.55 -9.23 2.51
C SER A 103 7.79 -8.37 2.82
N LEU A 104 7.65 -7.34 3.65
CA LEU A 104 8.78 -6.51 4.09
C LEU A 104 9.76 -7.31 4.96
N THR A 105 9.25 -8.12 5.89
CA THR A 105 10.12 -8.92 6.77
C THR A 105 10.91 -9.99 6.01
N ILE A 106 10.37 -10.54 4.92
CA ILE A 106 11.10 -11.49 4.05
C ILE A 106 12.38 -10.84 3.50
N VAL A 107 12.34 -9.56 3.11
CA VAL A 107 13.53 -8.84 2.62
C VAL A 107 14.59 -8.73 3.72
N PHE A 108 14.19 -8.41 4.95
CA PHE A 108 15.11 -8.36 6.10
C PHE A 108 15.64 -9.73 6.50
N ASP A 109 14.81 -10.77 6.41
CA ASP A 109 15.20 -12.15 6.69
C ASP A 109 16.22 -12.66 5.67
N ILE A 110 16.06 -12.34 4.38
CA ILE A 110 17.03 -12.67 3.32
C ILE A 110 18.38 -12.03 3.63
N ASN A 111 18.40 -10.76 4.03
CA ASN A 111 19.64 -10.08 4.40
C ASN A 111 20.31 -10.73 5.63
N THR A 112 19.51 -11.14 6.61
CA THR A 112 19.99 -11.86 7.80
C THR A 112 20.54 -13.24 7.43
N ALA A 113 19.83 -14.00 6.58
CA ALA A 113 20.27 -15.31 6.10
C ALA A 113 21.61 -15.21 5.35
N ARG A 114 21.77 -14.20 4.48
CA ARG A 114 23.06 -13.94 3.81
C ARG A 114 24.17 -13.64 4.80
N SER A 115 23.90 -12.82 5.82
CA SER A 115 24.89 -12.51 6.85
C SER A 115 25.32 -13.75 7.64
N LEU A 116 24.38 -14.64 7.94
CA LEU A 116 24.64 -15.91 8.63
C LEU A 116 25.41 -16.91 7.76
N TYR A 117 25.06 -17.02 6.47
CA TYR A 117 25.75 -17.89 5.51
C TYR A 117 27.26 -17.60 5.41
N ARG A 118 27.66 -16.34 5.55
CA ARG A 118 29.08 -15.94 5.49
C ARG A 118 29.88 -16.23 6.77
N ARG A 119 29.22 -16.64 7.86
CA ARG A 119 29.86 -16.91 9.15
C ARG A 119 30.02 -18.42 9.33
N ASN A 120 31.26 -18.89 9.35
CA ASN A 120 31.58 -20.30 9.58
C ASN A 120 31.06 -20.75 10.96
N GLY A 121 30.44 -21.94 11.03
CA GLY A 121 29.92 -22.52 12.27
C GLY A 121 28.45 -22.22 12.59
N LEU A 122 27.72 -21.46 11.74
CA LEU A 122 26.30 -21.13 11.94
C LEU A 122 25.35 -21.82 10.94
N GLU A 123 25.75 -22.95 10.37
CA GLU A 123 25.02 -23.66 9.31
C GLU A 123 23.59 -24.05 9.74
N ASN A 124 23.44 -24.55 10.97
CA ASN A 124 22.12 -24.92 11.53
C ASN A 124 21.19 -23.71 11.63
N ILE A 125 21.72 -22.54 12.02
CA ILE A 125 20.92 -21.30 12.15
C ILE A 125 20.54 -20.77 10.76
N TYR A 126 21.46 -20.84 9.81
CA TYR A 126 21.19 -20.49 8.42
C TYR A 126 20.09 -21.37 7.80
N ALA A 127 20.10 -22.68 8.05
CA ALA A 127 19.07 -23.60 7.58
C ALA A 127 17.69 -23.25 8.15
N LEU A 128 17.60 -23.04 9.47
CA LEU A 128 16.35 -22.64 10.13
C LEU A 128 15.82 -21.29 9.60
N GLN A 129 16.71 -20.31 9.42
CA GLN A 129 16.34 -19.00 8.86
C GLN A 129 15.85 -19.11 7.41
N SER A 130 16.40 -20.02 6.62
CA SER A 130 15.93 -20.29 5.26
C SER A 130 14.52 -20.89 5.25
N CYS A 131 14.21 -21.81 6.18
CA CYS A 131 12.86 -22.32 6.36
C CYS A 131 11.86 -21.23 6.78
N VAL A 132 12.27 -20.29 7.65
CA VAL A 132 11.44 -19.13 8.03
C VAL A 132 11.05 -18.30 6.81
N ILE A 133 12.01 -18.02 5.90
CA ILE A 133 11.74 -17.27 4.66
C ILE A 133 10.70 -17.99 3.81
N MET A 134 10.86 -19.31 3.61
CA MET A 134 9.95 -20.12 2.80
C MET A 134 8.53 -20.16 3.40
N LEU A 135 8.42 -20.32 4.72
CA LEU A 135 7.12 -20.33 5.41
C LEU A 135 6.44 -18.98 5.34
N LYS A 136 7.17 -17.87 5.52
CA LYS A 136 6.61 -16.52 5.35
C LYS A 136 6.13 -16.29 3.91
N PHE A 137 6.88 -16.75 2.92
CA PHE A 137 6.48 -16.65 1.52
C PHE A 137 5.20 -17.46 1.24
N ALA A 138 5.14 -18.72 1.70
CA ALA A 138 3.93 -19.54 1.61
C ALA A 138 2.74 -18.88 2.31
N MET A 139 2.97 -18.26 3.47
CA MET A 139 1.95 -17.55 4.21
C MET A 139 1.40 -16.33 3.47
N VAL A 140 2.26 -15.53 2.82
CA VAL A 140 1.82 -14.43 1.94
C VAL A 140 0.96 -14.96 0.80
N ILE A 141 1.35 -16.06 0.14
CA ILE A 141 0.52 -16.67 -0.92
C ILE A 141 -0.84 -17.09 -0.36
N LEU A 142 -0.88 -17.74 0.81
CA LEU A 142 -2.12 -18.17 1.45
C LEU A 142 -3.01 -16.96 1.83
N GLU A 143 -2.44 -15.83 2.22
CA GLU A 143 -3.20 -14.60 2.49
C GLU A 143 -3.87 -14.02 1.24
N GLU A 144 -3.27 -14.19 0.07
CA GLU A 144 -3.79 -13.67 -1.20
C GLU A 144 -4.90 -14.54 -1.82
N VAL A 145 -5.07 -15.79 -1.35
CA VAL A 145 -6.15 -16.67 -1.79
C VAL A 145 -7.50 -16.13 -1.28
N PRO A 146 -8.43 -15.76 -2.20
CA PRO A 146 -9.71 -15.17 -1.80
C PRO A 146 -10.62 -16.22 -1.15
N LYS A 147 -11.33 -15.83 -0.09
CA LYS A 147 -12.21 -16.70 0.72
C LYS A 147 -13.56 -17.05 0.06
N ARG A 148 -13.67 -17.04 -1.28
CA ARG A 148 -14.96 -17.06 -2.01
C ARG A 148 -15.91 -18.19 -1.59
N THR A 149 -15.38 -19.40 -1.38
CA THR A 149 -16.15 -20.61 -1.05
C THR A 149 -16.46 -20.80 0.43
N LEU A 150 -15.92 -19.94 1.31
CA LEU A 150 -15.99 -20.08 2.76
C LEU A 150 -16.91 -19.04 3.43
N LEU A 151 -17.50 -18.16 2.62
CA LEU A 151 -18.47 -17.18 3.06
C LEU A 151 -19.75 -17.91 3.48
N ARG A 152 -20.31 -17.53 4.63
CA ARG A 152 -21.60 -18.04 5.08
C ARG A 152 -22.69 -17.33 4.27
N VAL A 153 -22.88 -17.77 3.03
CA VAL A 153 -23.83 -17.23 2.03
C VAL A 153 -25.25 -17.10 2.60
N GLU A 154 -25.60 -17.93 3.58
CA GLU A 154 -26.96 -18.12 4.08
C GLU A 154 -27.48 -17.04 5.05
N ARG A 155 -26.67 -16.05 5.45
CA ARG A 155 -27.11 -15.02 6.42
C ARG A 155 -26.95 -13.58 5.95
N SER A 156 -26.46 -13.35 4.73
CA SER A 156 -26.28 -12.00 4.21
C SER A 156 -26.90 -11.88 2.83
N HIS A 157 -28.01 -11.14 2.73
CA HIS A 157 -28.53 -10.53 1.49
C HIS A 157 -27.54 -9.51 0.89
N ILE A 158 -26.25 -9.78 0.96
CA ILE A 158 -25.16 -8.89 0.61
C ILE A 158 -24.44 -9.54 -0.56
N SER A 159 -24.59 -8.94 -1.73
CA SER A 159 -23.68 -9.13 -2.84
C SER A 159 -22.28 -8.71 -2.42
N VAL A 160 -21.31 -9.62 -2.55
CA VAL A 160 -19.92 -9.35 -2.19
C VAL A 160 -19.13 -9.18 -3.47
N SER A 161 -18.60 -7.99 -3.69
CA SER A 161 -17.75 -7.71 -4.86
C SER A 161 -16.47 -8.56 -4.81
N PRO A 162 -15.97 -9.06 -5.94
CA PRO A 162 -14.71 -9.81 -6.00
C PRO A 162 -13.52 -9.01 -5.46
N GLU A 163 -13.57 -7.68 -5.52
CA GLU A 163 -12.57 -6.79 -4.92
C GLU A 163 -12.60 -6.85 -3.38
N ASP A 164 -13.79 -6.98 -2.78
CA ASP A 164 -13.97 -6.97 -1.33
C ASP A 164 -13.43 -8.22 -0.63
N ILE A 165 -13.16 -9.30 -1.38
CA ILE A 165 -12.61 -10.56 -0.84
C ILE A 165 -11.12 -10.72 -1.22
N ALA A 166 -10.62 -9.87 -2.11
CA ALA A 166 -9.27 -9.98 -2.64
C ALA A 166 -8.21 -9.56 -1.61
N GLY A 167 -7.08 -10.28 -1.64
CA GLY A 167 -5.86 -9.95 -0.92
C GLY A 167 -5.26 -8.59 -1.28
N PHE A 168 -4.28 -8.14 -0.50
CA PHE A 168 -3.64 -6.85 -0.76
C PHE A 168 -2.89 -6.86 -2.09
N TRP A 169 -2.07 -7.89 -2.34
CA TRP A 169 -1.32 -8.00 -3.60
C TRP A 169 -2.25 -8.26 -4.78
N ASN A 170 -3.31 -9.05 -4.59
CA ASN A 170 -4.34 -9.29 -5.59
C ASN A 170 -5.04 -7.99 -6.00
N ARG A 171 -5.38 -7.11 -5.04
CA ARG A 171 -5.89 -5.76 -5.30
C ARG A 171 -4.86 -4.86 -5.96
N ALA A 172 -3.64 -4.84 -5.44
CA ALA A 172 -2.58 -3.97 -5.93
C ALA A 172 -2.12 -4.32 -7.37
N THR A 173 -2.28 -5.57 -7.79
CA THR A 173 -1.99 -6.03 -9.15
C THR A 173 -3.22 -6.07 -10.05
N PHE A 174 -4.40 -5.69 -9.54
CA PHE A 174 -5.68 -5.86 -10.23
C PHE A 174 -5.94 -7.29 -10.75
N THR A 175 -5.35 -8.30 -10.09
CA THR A 175 -5.52 -9.71 -10.48
C THR A 175 -7.00 -10.13 -10.39
N TRP A 176 -7.76 -9.53 -9.47
CA TRP A 176 -9.20 -9.76 -9.30
C TRP A 176 -10.03 -9.32 -10.51
N LEU A 177 -9.50 -8.44 -11.37
CA LEU A 177 -10.15 -7.94 -12.59
C LEU A 177 -9.97 -8.90 -13.77
N ILE A 178 -8.95 -9.77 -13.74
CA ILE A 178 -8.63 -10.71 -14.83
C ILE A 178 -9.84 -11.56 -15.27
N PRO A 179 -10.68 -12.12 -14.37
CA PRO A 179 -11.87 -12.86 -14.78
C PRO A 179 -12.83 -12.02 -15.63
N LEU A 180 -13.03 -10.75 -15.30
CA LEU A 180 -13.89 -9.83 -16.06
C LEU A 180 -13.27 -9.52 -17.44
N LEU A 181 -11.97 -9.27 -17.50
CA LEU A 181 -11.25 -9.04 -18.76
C LEU A 181 -11.33 -10.26 -19.69
N LYS A 182 -11.24 -11.48 -19.14
CA LYS A 182 -11.42 -12.72 -19.92
C LYS A 182 -12.82 -12.83 -20.51
N ILE A 183 -13.85 -12.43 -19.77
CA ILE A 183 -15.23 -12.41 -20.27
C ILE A 183 -15.35 -11.39 -21.41
N GLY A 184 -14.86 -10.17 -21.20
CA GLY A 184 -14.86 -9.11 -22.22
C GLY A 184 -14.04 -9.44 -23.47
N PHE A 185 -13.05 -10.33 -23.37
CA PHE A 185 -12.29 -10.83 -24.51
C PHE A 185 -13.11 -11.81 -25.37
N VAL A 186 -14.06 -12.53 -24.77
CA VAL A 186 -14.86 -13.56 -25.44
C VAL A 186 -16.21 -13.03 -25.90
N LYS A 187 -16.83 -12.13 -25.13
CA LYS A 187 -18.16 -11.57 -25.42
C LYS A 187 -18.23 -10.09 -25.08
N GLU A 188 -19.16 -9.39 -25.73
CA GLU A 188 -19.52 -8.02 -25.36
C GLU A 188 -20.07 -8.00 -23.92
N LEU A 189 -19.56 -7.07 -23.11
CA LEU A 189 -19.91 -6.95 -21.70
C LEU A 189 -21.30 -6.35 -21.55
N SER A 190 -22.21 -7.11 -20.94
CA SER A 190 -23.52 -6.60 -20.52
C SER A 190 -23.50 -6.15 -19.06
N LEU A 191 -24.45 -5.31 -18.65
CA LEU A 191 -24.60 -4.88 -17.25
C LEU A 191 -24.72 -6.05 -16.26
N ARG A 192 -25.20 -7.22 -16.71
CA ARG A 192 -25.33 -8.43 -15.88
C ARG A 192 -24.00 -9.14 -15.62
N ASP A 193 -22.99 -8.87 -16.43
CA ASP A 193 -21.66 -9.47 -16.31
C ASP A 193 -20.73 -8.64 -15.40
N LEU A 194 -21.13 -7.41 -15.07
CA LEU A 194 -20.37 -6.55 -14.19
C LEU A 194 -20.59 -6.93 -12.72
N PRO A 195 -19.53 -6.91 -11.90
CA PRO A 195 -19.67 -7.09 -10.46
C PRO A 195 -20.47 -5.92 -9.87
N GLU A 196 -21.26 -6.21 -8.84
CA GLU A 196 -21.95 -5.16 -8.10
C GLU A 196 -20.96 -4.19 -7.44
N ILE A 197 -21.40 -2.94 -7.32
CA ILE A 197 -20.62 -1.85 -6.72
C ILE A 197 -20.32 -2.22 -5.27
N GLY A 198 -19.04 -2.28 -4.91
CA GLY A 198 -18.63 -2.59 -3.55
C GLY A 198 -19.15 -1.54 -2.57
N LYS A 199 -19.51 -1.95 -1.35
CA LYS A 199 -20.00 -1.06 -0.25
C LYS A 199 -19.04 0.08 0.11
N GLN A 200 -17.82 -0.05 -0.38
CA GLN A 200 -16.70 0.85 -0.25
C GLN A 200 -16.80 2.10 -1.14
N LEU A 201 -17.58 2.00 -2.22
CA LEU A 201 -17.92 3.06 -3.17
C LEU A 201 -19.32 3.63 -2.91
N ASP A 202 -20.04 3.08 -1.93
CA ASP A 202 -21.35 3.54 -1.52
C ASP A 202 -21.24 4.96 -0.95
N CYS A 203 -21.63 5.94 -1.75
CA CYS A 203 -21.60 7.35 -1.39
C CYS A 203 -22.56 7.67 -0.24
N VAL A 204 -23.61 6.85 -0.03
CA VAL A 204 -24.64 7.07 1.01
C VAL A 204 -24.02 7.17 2.40
N ARG A 205 -23.01 6.35 2.68
CA ARG A 205 -22.29 6.37 3.96
C ARG A 205 -21.55 7.69 4.23
N TYR A 206 -21.15 8.38 3.18
CA TYR A 206 -20.42 9.64 3.27
C TYR A 206 -21.36 10.85 3.12
N LEU A 207 -22.60 10.65 2.67
CA LEU A 207 -23.60 11.70 2.53
C LEU A 207 -24.03 12.25 3.89
N ASP A 208 -24.33 11.39 4.86
CA ASP A 208 -24.77 11.83 6.20
C ASP A 208 -23.70 12.71 6.87
N ASP A 209 -22.45 12.25 6.86
CA ASP A 209 -21.30 13.01 7.36
C ASP A 209 -21.06 14.31 6.58
N PHE A 210 -21.32 14.29 5.27
CA PHE A 210 -21.18 15.46 4.41
C PHE A 210 -22.22 16.53 4.76
N PHE A 211 -23.51 16.18 4.82
CA PHE A 211 -24.57 17.13 5.15
C PHE A 211 -24.44 17.69 6.56
N LEU A 212 -24.09 16.84 7.54
CA LEU A 212 -23.86 17.29 8.91
C LEU A 212 -22.71 18.31 9.01
N ARG A 213 -21.65 18.16 8.21
CA ARG A 213 -20.52 19.11 8.17
C ARG A 213 -20.82 20.33 7.31
N TRP A 214 -21.64 20.18 6.28
CA TRP A 214 -22.07 21.26 5.38
C TRP A 214 -22.96 22.27 6.11
N GLU A 215 -23.91 21.81 6.93
CA GLU A 215 -24.79 22.68 7.74
C GLU A 215 -24.01 23.52 8.77
N ASN A 216 -22.94 22.96 9.33
CA ASN A 216 -22.15 23.58 10.40
C ASN A 216 -20.95 24.41 9.90
N SER A 217 -20.75 24.51 8.57
CA SER A 217 -19.58 25.18 8.02
C SER A 217 -19.94 26.07 6.84
N SER A 218 -19.69 27.38 6.98
CA SER A 218 -19.75 28.35 5.87
C SER A 218 -18.57 28.21 4.89
N LEU A 219 -17.68 27.26 5.13
CA LEU A 219 -16.42 27.14 4.42
C LEU A 219 -16.59 26.31 3.16
N ALA A 220 -15.96 26.80 2.08
CA ALA A 220 -15.96 26.24 0.73
C ALA A 220 -16.00 24.69 0.72
N LEU A 221 -16.92 24.14 -0.06
CA LEU A 221 -17.14 22.71 -0.36
C LEU A 221 -15.89 21.82 -0.34
N ALA A 222 -14.77 22.33 -0.85
CA ALA A 222 -13.48 21.66 -0.80
C ALA A 222 -13.04 21.22 0.60
N ARG A 223 -13.26 22.04 1.64
CA ARG A 223 -12.85 21.73 3.01
C ARG A 223 -13.67 20.59 3.59
N VAL A 224 -14.99 20.59 3.37
CA VAL A 224 -15.89 19.53 3.82
C VAL A 224 -15.53 18.22 3.11
N LEU A 225 -15.33 18.25 1.79
CA LEU A 225 -14.92 17.06 1.02
C LEU A 225 -13.58 16.50 1.48
N VAL A 226 -12.57 17.35 1.71
CA VAL A 226 -11.26 16.91 2.19
C VAL A 226 -11.36 16.30 3.59
N GLN A 227 -12.14 16.89 4.50
CA GLN A 227 -12.32 16.34 5.84
C GLN A 227 -13.04 14.99 5.83
N THR A 228 -14.10 14.86 5.03
CA THR A 228 -14.85 13.61 4.88
C THR A 228 -13.99 12.51 4.25
N LEU A 229 -13.06 12.86 3.35
CA LEU A 229 -12.28 11.89 2.57
C LEU A 229 -10.81 11.77 2.99
N PHE A 230 -10.39 12.47 4.05
CA PHE A 230 -9.01 12.47 4.53
C PHE A 230 -8.48 11.05 4.80
N GLY A 231 -9.30 10.17 5.36
CA GLY A 231 -8.94 8.78 5.63
C GLY A 231 -8.62 7.96 4.37
N GLN A 232 -9.23 8.29 3.22
CA GLN A 232 -8.91 7.65 1.94
C GLN A 232 -7.66 8.29 1.30
N LEU A 233 -7.54 9.62 1.36
CA LEU A 233 -6.36 10.35 0.89
C LEU A 233 -5.08 9.87 1.61
N ALA A 234 -5.16 9.66 2.93
CA ALA A 234 -4.03 9.25 3.76
C ALA A 234 -3.45 7.88 3.36
N LYS A 235 -4.28 6.95 2.87
CA LYS A 235 -3.83 5.61 2.43
C LYS A 235 -2.91 5.66 1.22
N VAL A 236 -3.00 6.73 0.42
CA VAL A 236 -2.17 6.94 -0.78
C VAL A 236 -0.77 7.44 -0.43
N ILE A 237 -0.61 8.08 0.73
CA ILE A 237 0.65 8.72 1.13
C ILE A 237 1.76 7.68 1.30
N VAL A 238 1.50 6.59 2.00
CA VAL A 238 2.48 5.55 2.32
C VAL A 238 3.10 4.90 1.06
N PRO A 239 2.33 4.34 0.10
CA PRO A 239 2.91 3.72 -1.10
C PRO A 239 3.63 4.74 -1.99
N ARG A 240 3.22 6.02 -1.95
CA ARG A 240 3.87 7.09 -2.70
C ARG A 240 5.22 7.46 -2.08
N LEU A 241 5.29 7.63 -0.75
CA LEU A 241 6.55 7.89 -0.04
C LEU A 241 7.56 6.78 -0.27
N ALA A 242 7.13 5.52 -0.13
CA ALA A 242 7.99 4.38 -0.38
C ALA A 242 8.55 4.39 -1.81
N PHE A 243 7.73 4.76 -2.81
CA PHE A 243 8.16 4.85 -4.21
C PHE A 243 9.21 5.95 -4.42
N VAL A 244 8.97 7.14 -3.83
CA VAL A 244 9.93 8.25 -3.94
C VAL A 244 11.26 7.88 -3.29
N LEU A 245 11.24 7.31 -2.08
CA LEU A 245 12.45 6.89 -1.37
C LEU A 245 13.27 5.87 -2.17
N LEU A 246 12.63 4.84 -2.72
CA LEU A 246 13.35 3.83 -3.49
C LEU A 246 13.94 4.43 -4.77
N ARG A 247 13.21 5.31 -5.45
CA ARG A 247 13.73 6.00 -6.64
C ARG A 247 14.88 6.95 -6.32
N SER A 248 14.80 7.67 -5.20
CA SER A 248 15.87 8.55 -4.72
C SER A 248 17.14 7.78 -4.31
N SER A 249 17.07 6.47 -4.07
CA SER A 249 18.25 5.65 -3.74
C SER A 249 19.15 5.32 -4.95
N GLN A 250 18.61 5.37 -6.17
CA GLN A 250 19.33 5.02 -7.41
C GLN A 250 20.64 5.81 -7.62
N PRO A 251 20.67 7.15 -7.52
CA PRO A 251 21.89 7.89 -7.80
C PRO A 251 22.98 7.65 -6.73
N PHE A 252 22.61 7.36 -5.48
CA PHE A 252 23.57 6.99 -4.43
C PHE A 252 24.22 5.64 -4.70
N LEU A 253 23.44 4.66 -5.18
CA LEU A 253 23.98 3.38 -5.61
C LEU A 253 24.99 3.55 -6.75
N LEU A 254 24.66 4.39 -7.74
CA LEU A 254 25.55 4.67 -8.85
C LEU A 254 26.84 5.35 -8.39
N LEU A 255 26.76 6.28 -7.44
CA LEU A 255 27.94 6.91 -6.84
C LEU A 255 28.87 5.86 -6.21
N LEU A 256 28.32 4.93 -5.42
CA LEU A 256 29.11 3.88 -4.77
C LEU A 256 29.81 2.98 -5.79
N ILE A 257 29.13 2.64 -6.89
CA ILE A 257 29.71 1.85 -7.98
C ILE A 257 30.87 2.62 -8.63
N VAL A 258 30.66 3.89 -8.99
CA VAL A 258 31.68 4.72 -9.63
C VAL A 258 32.89 4.93 -8.72
N GLN A 259 32.67 5.20 -7.43
CA GLN A 259 33.75 5.35 -6.45
C GLN A 259 34.53 4.04 -6.28
N GLY A 260 33.83 2.91 -6.20
CA GLY A 260 34.47 1.59 -6.13
C GLY A 260 35.36 1.30 -7.35
N VAL A 261 34.86 1.58 -8.56
CA VAL A 261 35.65 1.39 -9.79
C VAL A 261 36.85 2.33 -9.85
N LYS A 262 36.68 3.61 -9.45
CA LYS A 262 37.77 4.60 -9.43
C LYS A 262 38.91 4.27 -8.46
N ALA A 263 38.61 3.56 -7.37
CA ALA A 263 39.62 3.19 -6.37
C ALA A 263 40.60 2.08 -6.83
N GLY A 264 40.55 1.65 -8.09
CA GLY A 264 41.52 0.73 -8.68
C GLY A 264 41.30 -0.75 -8.33
N GLY A 265 40.17 -1.08 -7.71
CA GLY A 265 39.81 -2.45 -7.38
C GLY A 265 39.05 -2.54 -6.07
N VAL A 266 37.88 -3.18 -6.11
CA VAL A 266 37.03 -3.41 -4.94
C VAL A 266 37.22 -4.85 -4.50
N ASN A 267 37.39 -5.09 -3.19
CA ASN A 267 37.48 -6.44 -2.64
C ASN A 267 36.31 -7.30 -3.14
N ARG A 268 36.56 -8.57 -3.49
CA ARG A 268 35.58 -9.46 -4.16
C ARG A 268 34.22 -9.48 -3.44
N ASP A 269 34.24 -9.45 -2.12
CA ASP A 269 33.05 -9.42 -1.27
C ASP A 269 32.20 -8.14 -1.42
N ILE A 270 32.87 -7.00 -1.56
CA ILE A 270 32.21 -5.70 -1.72
C ILE A 270 31.65 -5.61 -3.15
N SER A 271 32.35 -6.09 -4.17
CA SER A 271 31.85 -6.16 -5.55
C SER A 271 30.57 -7.00 -5.66
N TRP A 272 30.54 -8.19 -5.05
CA TRP A 272 29.33 -9.01 -4.99
C TRP A 272 28.19 -8.36 -4.21
N ALA A 273 28.50 -7.62 -3.15
CA ALA A 273 27.50 -6.85 -2.41
C ALA A 273 26.91 -5.71 -3.26
N LEU A 274 27.73 -5.00 -4.04
CA LEU A 274 27.27 -3.95 -4.95
C LEU A 274 26.40 -4.52 -6.09
N ILE A 275 26.77 -5.65 -6.68
CA ILE A 275 25.96 -6.32 -7.72
C ILE A 275 24.60 -6.71 -7.14
N LEU A 276 24.57 -7.33 -5.96
CA LEU A 276 23.31 -7.74 -5.33
C LEU A 276 22.47 -6.52 -4.93
N CYS A 277 23.09 -5.48 -4.36
CA CYS A 277 22.40 -4.24 -4.02
C CYS A 277 21.77 -3.60 -5.27
N THR A 278 22.49 -3.62 -6.39
CA THR A 278 21.99 -3.15 -7.68
C THR A 278 20.80 -3.97 -8.16
N ALA A 279 20.92 -5.30 -8.17
CA ALA A 279 19.82 -6.18 -8.54
C ALA A 279 18.59 -5.95 -7.64
N CYS A 280 18.77 -5.81 -6.33
CA CYS A 280 17.70 -5.54 -5.37
C CYS A 280 17.03 -4.18 -5.59
N VAL A 281 17.79 -3.11 -5.80
CA VAL A 281 17.24 -1.76 -6.03
C VAL A 281 16.45 -1.73 -7.34
N PHE A 282 17.01 -2.25 -8.44
CA PHE A 282 16.31 -2.28 -9.72
C PHE A 282 15.10 -3.20 -9.71
N ALA A 283 15.20 -4.41 -9.13
CA ALA A 283 14.05 -5.31 -8.98
C ALA A 283 12.97 -4.72 -8.05
N GLY A 284 13.39 -4.04 -6.98
CA GLY A 284 12.48 -3.32 -6.10
C GLY A 284 11.72 -2.23 -6.86
N ILE A 285 12.40 -1.47 -7.72
CA ILE A 285 11.78 -0.41 -8.53
C ILE A 285 10.83 -0.99 -9.57
N THR A 286 11.22 -2.07 -10.26
CA THR A 286 10.36 -2.70 -11.28
C THR A 286 9.09 -3.28 -10.66
N VAL A 287 9.14 -3.83 -9.45
CA VAL A 287 7.95 -4.34 -8.74
C VAL A 287 7.15 -3.21 -8.10
N GLN A 288 7.80 -2.25 -7.45
CA GLN A 288 7.12 -1.20 -6.70
C GLN A 288 6.45 -0.16 -7.60
N THR A 289 7.01 0.13 -8.77
CA THR A 289 6.42 1.10 -9.72
C THR A 289 4.99 0.75 -10.14
N PRO A 290 4.70 -0.46 -10.68
CA PRO A 290 3.34 -0.84 -11.05
C PRO A 290 2.43 -0.92 -9.82
N VAL A 291 2.89 -1.50 -8.71
CA VAL A 291 2.11 -1.63 -7.46
C VAL A 291 1.70 -0.25 -6.91
N SER A 292 2.64 0.69 -6.81
CA SER A 292 2.37 2.02 -6.28
C SER A 292 1.45 2.82 -7.20
N ARG A 293 1.65 2.73 -8.52
CA ARG A 293 0.77 3.36 -9.52
C ARG A 293 -0.64 2.79 -9.50
N ALA A 294 -0.75 1.46 -9.43
CA ALA A 294 -2.02 0.77 -9.37
C ALA A 294 -2.81 1.16 -8.12
N LEU A 295 -2.17 1.16 -6.94
CA LEU A 295 -2.80 1.60 -5.69
C LEU A 295 -3.18 3.08 -5.73
N GLN A 296 -2.30 3.95 -6.25
CA GLN A 296 -2.60 5.37 -6.39
C GLN A 296 -3.82 5.59 -7.29
N ALA A 297 -3.84 4.97 -8.47
CA ALA A 297 -4.96 5.06 -9.39
C ALA A 297 -6.25 4.51 -8.76
N HIS A 298 -6.19 3.37 -8.09
CA HIS A 298 -7.33 2.75 -7.42
C HIS A 298 -7.97 3.68 -6.38
N TYR A 299 -7.18 4.21 -5.45
CA TYR A 299 -7.70 5.13 -4.43
C TYR A 299 -8.10 6.48 -5.02
N HIS A 300 -7.40 6.95 -6.04
CA HIS A 300 -7.74 8.19 -6.74
C HIS A 300 -9.11 8.09 -7.41
N PHE A 301 -9.33 7.09 -8.27
CA PHE A 301 -10.61 6.89 -8.95
C PHE A 301 -11.75 6.61 -7.96
N ARG A 302 -11.46 5.94 -6.85
CA ARG A 302 -12.44 5.75 -5.78
C ARG A 302 -12.87 7.06 -5.13
N VAL A 303 -11.93 7.93 -4.78
CA VAL A 303 -12.25 9.26 -4.21
C VAL A 303 -13.04 10.08 -5.22
N VAL A 304 -12.61 10.10 -6.48
CA VAL A 304 -13.32 10.76 -7.60
C VAL A 304 -14.76 10.26 -7.71
N THR A 305 -14.98 8.95 -7.70
CA THR A 305 -16.33 8.34 -7.81
C THR A 305 -17.21 8.72 -6.62
N ILE A 306 -16.69 8.68 -5.40
CA ILE A 306 -17.45 9.05 -4.19
C ILE A 306 -17.80 10.54 -4.22
N VAL A 307 -16.85 11.42 -4.56
CA VAL A 307 -17.12 12.87 -4.65
C VAL A 307 -18.14 13.16 -5.72
N ARG A 308 -18.02 12.54 -6.90
CA ARG A 308 -19.00 12.67 -7.96
C ARG A 308 -20.39 12.25 -7.48
N GLY A 309 -20.50 11.12 -6.77
CA GLY A 309 -21.75 10.67 -6.16
C GLY A 309 -22.33 11.69 -5.17
N ILE A 310 -21.51 12.21 -4.24
CA ILE A 310 -21.93 13.20 -3.25
C ILE A 310 -22.40 14.50 -3.93
N LEU A 311 -21.61 15.01 -4.88
CA LEU A 311 -21.88 16.27 -5.56
C LEU A 311 -23.15 16.16 -6.42
N ILE A 312 -23.33 15.04 -7.13
CA ILE A 312 -24.54 14.76 -7.89
C ILE A 312 -25.77 14.78 -6.97
N THR A 313 -25.71 14.06 -5.84
CA THR A 313 -26.83 14.03 -4.89
C THR A 313 -27.12 15.40 -4.29
N ALA A 314 -26.10 16.15 -3.89
CA ALA A 314 -26.26 17.49 -3.34
C ALA A 314 -26.86 18.49 -4.37
N ILE A 315 -26.44 18.40 -5.63
CA ILE A 315 -27.00 19.22 -6.73
C ILE A 315 -28.46 18.85 -6.97
N TYR A 316 -28.82 17.55 -6.99
CA TYR A 316 -30.22 17.12 -7.13
C TYR A 316 -31.10 17.58 -5.98
N GLU A 317 -30.64 17.46 -4.74
CA GLU A 317 -31.39 17.94 -3.58
C GLU A 317 -31.59 19.46 -3.63
N LYS A 318 -30.57 20.19 -4.12
CA LYS A 318 -30.68 21.63 -4.33
C LYS A 318 -31.67 21.94 -5.45
N MET A 319 -31.58 21.27 -6.60
CA MET A 319 -32.51 21.45 -7.73
C MET A 319 -33.98 21.21 -7.33
N GLN A 320 -34.26 20.23 -6.46
CA GLN A 320 -35.61 19.99 -5.95
C GLN A 320 -36.17 21.12 -5.07
N LYS A 321 -35.30 22.01 -4.56
CA LYS A 321 -35.65 23.16 -3.71
C LYS A 321 -35.65 24.49 -4.47
N LEU A 322 -35.26 24.52 -5.75
CA LEU A 322 -35.27 25.73 -6.59
C LEU A 322 -36.63 25.94 -7.27
N ASP A 323 -36.92 27.20 -7.59
CA ASP A 323 -38.15 27.61 -8.25
C ASP A 323 -38.11 27.32 -9.77
N HIS A 324 -39.28 27.27 -10.44
CA HIS A 324 -39.39 26.82 -11.83
C HIS A 324 -38.66 27.74 -12.84
N GLU A 325 -38.60 29.05 -12.57
CA GLU A 325 -37.89 30.02 -13.42
C GLU A 325 -36.38 29.75 -13.43
N ASP A 326 -35.78 29.48 -12.27
CA ASP A 326 -34.36 29.18 -12.13
C ASP A 326 -33.97 27.83 -12.76
N LEU A 327 -34.91 26.87 -12.79
CA LEU A 327 -34.71 25.54 -13.37
C LEU A 327 -34.74 25.54 -14.91
N SER A 328 -35.55 26.43 -15.50
CA SER A 328 -35.74 26.55 -16.96
C SER A 328 -34.50 27.06 -17.68
N ASN A 329 -33.62 27.74 -16.95
CA ASN A 329 -32.27 28.02 -17.39
C ASN A 329 -31.49 26.70 -17.39
N ALA A 330 -31.45 26.02 -18.55
CA ALA A 330 -30.70 24.78 -18.85
C ALA A 330 -29.21 24.77 -18.42
N ALA A 331 -28.73 25.87 -17.86
CA ALA A 331 -27.51 25.98 -17.09
C ALA A 331 -27.39 24.94 -15.97
N ALA A 332 -28.43 24.64 -15.18
CA ALA A 332 -28.27 23.80 -13.97
C ALA A 332 -27.73 22.38 -14.25
N VAL A 333 -28.23 21.71 -15.30
CA VAL A 333 -27.79 20.36 -15.70
C VAL A 333 -26.43 20.39 -16.41
N THR A 334 -26.15 21.46 -17.17
CA THR A 334 -24.85 21.66 -17.84
C THR A 334 -23.75 22.00 -16.83
N LEU A 335 -24.07 22.80 -15.80
CA LEU A 335 -23.20 23.11 -14.67
C LEU A 335 -22.86 21.83 -13.90
N MET A 336 -23.83 20.96 -13.67
CA MET A 336 -23.63 19.71 -12.94
C MET A 336 -22.51 18.84 -13.54
N THR A 337 -22.46 18.69 -14.87
CA THR A 337 -21.43 17.87 -15.53
C THR A 337 -20.09 18.59 -15.60
N THR A 338 -20.08 19.90 -15.84
CA THR A 338 -18.86 20.70 -15.96
C THR A 338 -18.18 20.90 -14.61
N ASP A 339 -18.96 21.21 -13.57
CA ASP A 339 -18.46 21.45 -12.21
C ASP A 339 -17.98 20.17 -11.54
N THR A 340 -18.69 19.05 -11.74
CA THR A 340 -18.21 17.75 -11.25
C THR A 340 -16.85 17.41 -11.85
N THR A 341 -16.70 17.52 -13.17
CA THR A 341 -15.42 17.31 -13.86
C THR A 341 -14.33 18.28 -13.37
N GLY A 342 -14.68 19.54 -13.11
CA GLY A 342 -13.78 20.53 -12.50
C GLY A 342 -13.28 20.11 -11.12
N VAL A 343 -14.18 19.64 -10.24
CA VAL A 343 -13.82 19.16 -8.90
C VAL A 343 -12.97 17.89 -8.95
N GLU A 344 -13.25 16.97 -9.88
CA GLU A 344 -12.42 15.78 -10.11
C GLU A 344 -10.97 16.14 -10.47
N ASN A 345 -10.78 17.17 -11.31
CA ASN A 345 -9.46 17.70 -11.64
C ASN A 345 -8.76 18.32 -10.41
N VAL A 346 -9.48 19.07 -9.57
CA VAL A 346 -8.92 19.65 -8.33
C VAL A 346 -8.46 18.57 -7.34
N ILE A 347 -9.23 17.47 -7.21
CA ILE A 347 -8.84 16.32 -6.39
C ILE A 347 -7.56 15.68 -6.93
N SER A 348 -7.46 15.54 -8.25
CA SER A 348 -6.25 15.03 -8.93
C SER A 348 -5.03 15.89 -8.61
N LEU A 349 -5.18 17.21 -8.62
CA LEU A 349 -4.11 18.16 -8.29
C LEU A 349 -3.70 18.09 -6.82
N THR A 350 -4.65 17.90 -5.90
CA THR A 350 -4.39 17.81 -4.46
C THR A 350 -3.35 16.73 -4.11
N TYR A 351 -3.41 15.59 -4.80
CA TYR A 351 -2.40 14.52 -4.63
C TYR A 351 -1.01 14.91 -5.15
N GLN A 352 -0.94 15.74 -6.20
CA GLN A 352 0.33 16.20 -6.77
C GLN A 352 0.99 17.26 -5.87
N VAL A 353 0.19 18.13 -5.25
CA VAL A 353 0.65 19.27 -4.44
C VAL A 353 1.58 18.85 -3.30
N TRP A 354 1.30 17.74 -2.60
CA TRP A 354 2.17 17.30 -1.50
C TRP A 354 3.33 16.43 -1.97
N SER A 355 3.14 15.63 -3.02
CA SER A 355 4.17 14.68 -3.49
C SER A 355 5.25 15.34 -4.34
N PHE A 356 4.90 16.34 -5.15
CA PHE A 356 5.83 16.96 -6.09
C PHE A 356 6.94 17.74 -5.38
N PRO A 357 6.65 18.60 -4.38
CA PRO A 357 7.70 19.30 -3.62
C PRO A 357 8.63 18.33 -2.90
N LEU A 358 8.10 17.24 -2.36
CA LEU A 358 8.91 16.21 -1.71
C LEU A 358 9.89 15.55 -2.70
N GLN A 359 9.40 15.18 -3.88
CA GLN A 359 10.24 14.56 -4.91
C GLN A 359 11.29 15.54 -5.45
N VAL A 360 10.91 16.78 -5.72
CA VAL A 360 11.81 17.84 -6.17
C VAL A 360 12.85 18.14 -5.08
N GLY A 361 12.43 18.28 -3.83
CA GLY A 361 13.31 18.53 -2.69
C GLY A 361 14.36 17.42 -2.50
N LEU A 362 13.94 16.15 -2.55
CA LEU A 362 14.88 15.02 -2.50
C LEU A 362 15.79 14.96 -3.73
N GLY A 363 15.29 15.34 -4.91
CA GLY A 363 16.09 15.44 -6.13
C GLY A 363 17.18 16.50 -6.03
N ILE A 364 16.83 17.71 -5.58
CA ILE A 364 17.77 18.81 -5.35
C ILE A 364 18.78 18.42 -4.27
N TRP A 365 18.32 17.83 -3.17
CA TRP A 365 19.22 17.37 -2.10
C TRP A 365 20.22 16.34 -2.61
N SER A 366 19.76 15.35 -3.38
CA SER A 366 20.63 14.33 -3.97
C SER A 366 21.63 14.96 -4.94
N LEU A 367 21.19 15.88 -5.79
CA LEU A 367 22.06 16.60 -6.72
C LEU A 367 23.13 17.45 -5.99
N HIS A 368 22.71 18.15 -4.92
CA HIS A 368 23.61 18.91 -4.06
C HIS A 368 24.69 18.04 -3.45
N THR A 369 24.37 16.80 -3.06
CA THR A 369 25.37 15.85 -2.56
C THR A 369 26.42 15.47 -3.62
N PHE A 370 26.08 15.42 -4.90
CA PHE A 370 27.01 15.01 -5.96
C PHE A 370 27.82 16.16 -6.57
N VAL A 371 27.18 17.31 -6.79
CA VAL A 371 27.75 18.42 -7.59
C VAL A 371 28.09 19.65 -6.70
N GLY A 372 27.61 19.67 -5.46
CA GLY A 372 27.78 20.81 -4.55
C GLY A 372 26.83 21.98 -4.88
N PRO A 373 27.16 23.22 -4.50
CA PRO A 373 26.26 24.37 -4.59
C PRO A 373 25.82 24.73 -6.03
N ALA A 374 26.55 24.30 -7.05
CA ALA A 374 26.20 24.53 -8.47
C ALA A 374 24.85 23.89 -8.86
N SER A 375 24.34 22.96 -8.04
CA SER A 375 23.03 22.33 -8.20
C SER A 375 21.85 23.31 -8.23
N PHE A 376 21.98 24.45 -7.52
CA PHE A 376 20.92 25.47 -7.49
C PHE A 376 20.76 26.19 -8.84
N LEU A 377 21.77 26.15 -9.71
CA LEU A 377 21.69 26.71 -11.06
C LEU A 377 20.63 26.01 -11.92
N MET A 378 20.32 24.72 -11.64
CA MET A 378 19.25 23.98 -12.34
C MET A 378 17.83 24.50 -12.05
N LEU A 379 17.65 25.29 -10.99
CA LEU A 379 16.36 25.94 -10.72
C LEU A 379 16.10 27.11 -11.69
N LEU A 380 17.15 27.74 -12.21
CA LEU A 380 17.02 28.88 -13.13
C LEU A 380 16.28 28.49 -14.43
N PRO A 381 16.65 27.41 -15.16
CA PRO A 381 15.89 26.95 -16.32
C PRO A 381 14.45 26.54 -15.96
N GLY A 382 14.23 25.91 -14.80
CA GLY A 382 12.89 25.50 -14.36
C GLY A 382 11.96 26.69 -14.14
N CYS A 383 12.45 27.73 -13.46
CA CYS A 383 11.73 28.98 -13.25
C CYS A 383 11.57 29.80 -14.54
N CYS A 384 12.54 29.74 -15.47
CA CYS A 384 12.46 30.45 -16.75
C CYS A 384 11.58 29.76 -17.81
N ASN A 385 11.46 28.43 -17.79
CA ASN A 385 10.63 27.69 -18.75
C ASN A 385 9.15 27.67 -18.37
N TYR A 386 8.81 27.68 -17.07
CA TYR A 386 7.42 27.71 -16.60
C TYR A 386 6.58 28.88 -17.17
N PRO A 387 7.07 30.14 -17.21
CA PRO A 387 6.34 31.23 -17.83
C PRO A 387 6.29 31.12 -19.37
N ARG A 388 7.26 30.44 -20.00
CA ARG A 388 7.34 30.32 -21.46
C ARG A 388 6.31 29.34 -22.04
N GLU A 389 6.01 28.25 -21.34
CA GLU A 389 4.91 27.33 -21.68
C GLU A 389 3.52 27.95 -21.45
N TYR A 390 3.38 28.82 -20.44
CA TYR A 390 2.16 29.59 -20.23
C TYR A 390 1.94 30.64 -21.34
N LEU A 391 2.99 31.35 -21.74
CA LEU A 391 2.92 32.33 -22.84
C LEU A 391 2.63 31.69 -24.20
N THR A 392 3.17 30.51 -24.48
CA THR A 392 2.87 29.77 -25.72
C THR A 392 1.46 29.18 -25.75
N ARG A 393 0.89 28.77 -24.60
CA ARG A 393 -0.54 28.40 -24.56
C ARG A 393 -1.47 29.59 -24.75
N ILE A 394 -1.08 30.79 -24.31
CA ILE A 394 -1.87 32.01 -24.52
C ILE A 394 -1.79 32.48 -25.98
N SER A 395 -0.65 32.32 -26.66
CA SER A 395 -0.49 32.72 -28.08
C SER A 395 -1.10 31.75 -29.10
N ILE A 396 -1.67 30.62 -28.66
CA ILE A 396 -2.41 29.68 -29.51
C ILE A 396 -3.93 29.93 -29.39
N ILE A 397 -4.34 30.76 -28.42
CA ILE A 397 -5.75 31.11 -28.14
C ILE A 397 -6.10 32.51 -28.71
N TYR A 398 -5.11 33.23 -29.24
CA TYR A 398 -5.25 34.41 -30.11
C TYR A 398 -4.70 34.09 -31.49
#